data_AF-A0A9D8T8W2-F1
#
_entry.id   AF-A0A9D8T8W2-F1
#
_cell.length_a   1.000
_cell.length_b   1.000
_cell.length_c   1.000
_cell.angle_alpha   90.00
_cell.angle_beta   90.00
_cell.angle_gamma   90.00
#
_symmetry.space_group_name_H-M   'P 1'
#
loop_
_entity.id
_entity.type
_entity.pdbx_description
1 polymer ?
#
loop_
_entity_poly.entity_id
_entity_poly.type
_entity_poly.pdbx_seq_one_letter_code
_entity_poly.pdbx_strand_id
1 'polypeptide(L)' 'VPCCLDHEGDIVLGNLFEQELEDILASPRARALYEAFSQHRAVEDLCCRCGYAKINKQFRQ' A
#
# COMPACT_ATOMS: atom_id res chain seq x y z
N VAL A 1 4.04 -2.96 -6.32
CA VAL A 1 4.75 -3.34 -5.09
C VAL A 1 5.00 -2.13 -4.20
N PRO A 2 4.19 -1.91 -3.15
CA PRO A 2 4.32 -0.80 -2.22
C PRO A 2 5.04 -1.15 -0.91
N CYS A 3 5.29 -2.43 -0.61
CA CYS A 3 5.96 -2.84 0.63
C CYS A 3 6.74 -4.15 0.45
N CYS A 4 7.66 -4.44 1.38
CA CYS A 4 8.50 -5.64 1.33
C CYS A 4 7.73 -6.97 1.51
N LEU A 5 6.49 -6.93 1.98
CA LEU A 5 5.65 -8.11 2.18
C LEU A 5 4.77 -8.43 0.96
N ASP A 6 4.72 -7.54 -0.03
CA ASP A 6 4.05 -7.74 -1.31
C ASP A 6 5.00 -8.41 -2.32
N HIS A 7 5.58 -9.56 -1.95
CA HIS A 7 6.60 -10.22 -2.77
C HIS A 7 6.02 -10.80 -4.08
N GLU A 8 4.73 -11.13 -4.09
CA GLU A 8 4.01 -11.64 -5.27
C GLU A 8 3.57 -10.49 -6.18
N GLY A 9 3.57 -9.24 -5.68
CA GLY A 9 3.18 -8.07 -6.44
C GLY A 9 1.67 -7.91 -6.63
N ASP A 10 0.86 -8.44 -5.70
CA ASP A 10 -0.60 -8.34 -5.69
C ASP A 10 -1.07 -6.88 -5.64
N ILE A 11 -0.29 -6.01 -4.98
CA ILE A 11 -0.58 -4.57 -4.93
C ILE A 11 0.14 -3.86 -6.09
N VAL A 12 -0.45 -4.00 -7.27
CA VAL A 12 -0.03 -3.29 -8.49
C VAL A 12 -0.40 -1.80 -8.38
N LEU A 13 0.62 -0.93 -8.36
CA LEU A 13 0.44 0.52 -8.38
C LEU A 13 0.56 1.12 -9.79
N GLY A 14 1.28 0.44 -10.69
CA GLY A 14 1.54 0.87 -12.06
C GLY A 14 2.79 0.21 -12.63
N ASN A 15 3.15 0.58 -13.85
CA ASN A 15 4.31 0.06 -14.57
C ASN A 15 5.20 1.21 -15.06
N LEU A 16 6.45 1.27 -14.59
CA LEU A 16 7.41 2.32 -14.96
C LEU A 16 7.84 2.30 -16.44
N PHE A 17 7.62 1.19 -17.15
CA PHE A 17 7.88 1.13 -18.59
C PHE A 17 6.73 1.73 -19.43
N GLU A 18 5.57 1.97 -18.81
CA GLU A 18 4.34 2.44 -19.47
C GLU A 18 3.88 3.81 -18.96
N GLN A 19 4.28 4.20 -17.75
CA GLN A 19 3.80 5.37 -17.04
C GLN A 19 4.93 6.06 -16.28
N GLU A 20 4.87 7.39 -16.19
CA GLU A 20 5.78 8.15 -15.33
C GLU A 20 5.55 7.82 -13.86
N LEU A 21 6.63 7.85 -13.07
CA LEU A 21 6.55 7.56 -11.64
C LEU A 21 5.58 8.51 -10.91
N GLU A 22 5.55 9.79 -11.31
CA GLU A 22 4.65 10.78 -10.73
C GLU A 22 3.17 10.40 -10.92
N ASP A 23 2.80 9.92 -12.11
CA ASP A 23 1.44 9.47 -12.41
C ASP A 23 1.06 8.22 -11.60
N ILE A 24 1.99 7.28 -11.46
CA ILE A 24 1.82 6.07 -10.65
C ILE A 24 1.54 6.44 -9.18
N LEU A 25 2.32 7.38 -8.62
CA LEU A 25 2.17 7.85 -7.24
C LEU A 25 0.93 8.72 -7.04
N ALA A 26 0.50 9.45 -8.07
CA ALA A 26 -0.74 10.23 -8.07
C ALA A 26 -1.99 9.37 -8.25
N SER A 27 -1.85 8.09 -8.63
CA SER A 27 -2.97 7.18 -8.85
C SER A 27 -3.87 7.06 -7.62
N PRO A 28 -5.20 6.89 -7.79
CA PRO A 28 -6.13 6.78 -6.67
C PRO A 28 -5.75 5.69 -5.67
N ARG A 29 -5.24 4.55 -6.16
CA ARG A 29 -4.81 3.42 -5.31
C ARG A 29 -3.57 3.75 -4.49
N ALA A 30 -2.53 4.33 -5.11
CA ALA A 30 -1.31 4.72 -4.40
C ALA A 30 -1.60 5.78 -3.33
N ARG A 31 -2.42 6.78 -3.67
CA ARG A 31 -2.88 7.81 -2.73
C ARG A 31 -3.69 7.24 -1.58
N ALA A 32 -4.68 6.40 -1.87
CA ALA A 32 -5.51 5.77 -0.83
C ALA A 32 -4.66 4.92 0.13
N LEU A 33 -3.68 4.18 -0.39
CA LEU A 33 -2.73 3.41 0.41
C LEU A 33 -1.90 4.34 1.31
N TYR A 34 -1.31 5.39 0.75
CA TYR A 34 -0.52 6.37 1.48
C TYR A 34 -1.32 7.07 2.60
N GLU A 35 -2.51 7.57 2.27
CA GLU A 35 -3.38 8.28 3.20
C GLU A 35 -3.87 7.36 4.31
N ALA A 36 -4.25 6.13 3.98
CA ALA A 36 -4.68 5.14 4.97
C ALA A 36 -3.55 4.79 5.94
N PHE A 37 -2.35 4.50 5.44
CA PHE A 37 -1.20 4.19 6.31
C PHE A 37 -0.81 5.39 7.20
N SER A 38 -0.90 6.61 6.67
CA SER A 38 -0.68 7.85 7.43
C SER A 38 -1.70 8.05 8.54
N GLN A 39 -2.90 7.46 8.40
CA GLN A 39 -3.97 7.46 9.40
C GLN A 39 -4.03 6.16 10.21
N HIS A 40 -3.01 5.32 10.11
CA HIS A 40 -2.93 4.01 10.75
C HIS A 40 -4.09 3.05 10.40
N ARG A 41 -4.54 3.09 9.15
CA ARG A 41 -5.57 2.18 8.61
C ARG A 41 -4.98 1.28 7.54
N ALA A 42 -5.32 -0.02 7.61
CA ALA A 42 -5.03 -0.97 6.54
C ALA A 42 -6.21 -1.00 5.56
N VAL A 43 -5.94 -0.79 4.26
CA VAL A 43 -6.96 -0.72 3.20
C VAL A 43 -6.79 -1.75 2.08
N GLU A 44 -5.61 -2.37 1.97
CA GLU A 44 -5.36 -3.48 1.04
C GLU A 44 -5.46 -4.82 1.78
N ASP A 45 -5.92 -5.87 1.08
CA ASP A 45 -6.15 -7.20 1.66
C ASP A 45 -4.90 -7.81 2.30
N LEU A 46 -3.73 -7.57 1.70
CA LEU A 46 -2.45 -7.96 2.27
C LEU A 46 -2.22 -7.25 3.61
N CYS A 47 -2.42 -5.93 3.66
CA CYS A 47 -2.22 -5.11 4.85
C CYS A 47 -3.17 -5.51 6.01
N CYS A 48 -4.42 -5.84 5.70
CA CYS A 48 -5.42 -6.30 6.69
C CYS A 48 -5.02 -7.61 7.38
N ARG A 49 -4.24 -8.45 6.70
CA ARG A 49 -3.80 -9.76 7.20
C ARG A 49 -2.36 -9.76 7.70
N CYS A 50 -1.56 -8.80 7.24
CA CYS A 50 -0.14 -8.61 7.50
C CYS A 50 0.20 -8.51 8.99
N GLY A 51 1.19 -9.30 9.44
CA GLY A 51 1.70 -9.26 10.81
C GLY A 51 2.36 -7.92 11.17
N TYR A 52 3.04 -7.27 10.22
CA TYR A 52 3.71 -5.98 10.46
C TYR A 52 2.69 -4.89 10.84
N ALA A 53 1.61 -4.75 10.08
CA ALA A 53 0.53 -3.82 10.40
C ALA A 53 -0.13 -4.17 11.75
N LYS A 54 -0.44 -5.45 12.00
CA LYS A 54 -1.08 -5.91 13.25
C LYS A 54 -0.24 -5.72 14.51
N ILE A 55 1.09 -5.84 14.43
CA ILE A 55 1.97 -5.68 15.60
C ILE A 55 2.06 -4.22 16.02
N ASN A 56 2.01 -3.30 15.05
CA ASN A 56 1.99 -1.88 15.37
C ASN A 56 0.64 -1.51 16.00
N LYS A 57 0.66 -1.19 17.31
CA LYS A 57 -0.53 -0.86 18.10
C LYS A 57 -1.32 0.31 17.51
N GLN A 58 -0.68 1.16 16.70
CA GLN A 58 -1.35 2.28 16.04
C GLN A 58 -2.37 1.83 14.99
N PHE A 59 -2.20 0.64 14.39
CA PHE A 59 -3.05 0.13 13.30
C PHE A 59 -4.18 -0.79 13.76
N ARG A 60 -4.31 -1.01 15.07
CA ARG A 60 -5.45 -1.73 15.66
C ARG A 60 -6.53 -0.70 15.96
N GLN A 61 -7.55 -0.64 15.11
CA GLN A 61 -8.82 -0.03 15.51
C GLN A 61 -9.53 -0.91 16.53
#